data_AF-A0A530L5V4-F1
#
_entry.id   AF-A0A530L5V4-F1
#
_cell.length_a   1.000
_cell.length_b   1.000
_cell.length_c   1.000
_cell.angle_alpha   90.00
_cell.angle_beta   90.00
_cell.angle_gamma   90.00
#
_symmetry.space_group_name_H-M   'P 1'
#
loop_
_entity.id
_entity.type
_entity.pdbx_description
1 polymer ?
#
loop_
_entity_poly.entity_id
_entity_poly.type
_entity_poly.pdbx_seq_one_letter_code
_entity_poly.pdbx_strand_id
1 'polypeptide(L)' 'MSETIEKRLSELGVTLPAAAAPAANYVPYCRTGNLLFTAGQLPLKEGKLQASGLLGRDVDTATGKEAAKYCAINIL' A
#
# COMPACT_ATOMS: atom_id res chain seq x y z
N MET A 1 -24.35 -4.57 0.23
CA MET A 1 -23.13 -4.30 -0.56
C MET A 1 -23.46 -4.62 -2.01
N SER A 2 -23.85 -3.62 -2.81
CA SER A 2 -24.29 -3.86 -4.20
C SER A 2 -23.14 -3.87 -5.22
N GLU A 3 -21.94 -3.45 -4.81
CA GLU A 3 -20.75 -3.41 -5.66
C GLU A 3 -19.58 -4.05 -4.92
N THR A 4 -18.76 -4.80 -5.66
CA THR A 4 -17.58 -5.47 -5.12
C THR A 4 -16.43 -4.47 -4.95
N ILE A 5 -15.49 -4.77 -4.06
CA ILE A 5 -14.31 -3.92 -3.82
C ILE A 5 -13.47 -3.84 -5.11
N GLU A 6 -13.36 -4.96 -5.82
CA GLU A 6 -12.66 -5.10 -7.08
C GLU A 6 -13.23 -4.16 -8.16
N LYS A 7 -14.56 -4.00 -8.23
CA LYS A 7 -15.19 -3.07 -9.17
C LYS A 7 -14.77 -1.63 -8.88
N ARG A 8 -14.81 -1.23 -7.60
CA ARG A 8 -14.41 0.12 -7.17
C ARG A 8 -12.93 0.39 -7.42
N LEU A 9 -12.06 -0.59 -7.17
CA LEU A 9 -10.65 -0.48 -7.48
C LEU A 9 -10.43 -0.29 -8.99
N SER A 10 -11.15 -1.06 -9.81
CA SER A 10 -11.09 -0.93 -11.27
C SER A 10 -11.56 0.45 -11.77
N GLU A 11 -12.64 0.99 -11.22
CA GLU A 11 -13.14 2.35 -11.53
C GLU A 11 -12.13 3.46 -11.15
N LEU A 12 -11.32 3.22 -10.12
CA LEU A 12 -10.22 4.10 -9.71
C LEU A 12 -8.92 3.86 -10.50
N GLY A 13 -8.92 2.95 -11.47
CA GLY A 13 -7.74 2.58 -12.25
C GLY A 13 -6.65 1.86 -11.43
N VAL A 14 -7.05 1.17 -10.35
CA VAL A 14 -6.14 0.45 -9.46
C VAL A 14 -6.15 -1.04 -9.80
N THR A 15 -4.96 -1.58 -10.06
CA THR A 15 -4.70 -3.02 -10.08
C THR A 15 -3.94 -3.40 -8.82
N LEU A 16 -4.37 -4.48 -8.15
CA LEU A 16 -3.67 -4.96 -6.96
C LEU A 16 -2.34 -5.62 -7.38
N PRO A 17 -1.21 -5.20 -6.81
CA PRO A 17 0.07 -5.83 -7.09
C PRO A 17 0.17 -7.18 -6.38
N ALA A 18 1.17 -7.98 -6.76
CA ALA A 18 1.59 -9.10 -5.93
C ALA A 18 2.10 -8.57 -4.58
N ALA A 19 1.68 -9.21 -3.49
CA ALA A 19 2.13 -8.84 -2.14
C ALA A 19 3.65 -8.92 -2.02
N ALA A 20 4.26 -7.90 -1.42
CA ALA A 20 5.70 -7.84 -1.24
C ALA A 20 6.20 -8.90 -0.25
N ALA A 21 7.39 -9.43 -0.49
CA ALA A 21 8.07 -10.27 0.48
C ALA A 21 8.46 -9.46 1.73
N PRO A 22 8.46 -10.05 2.94
CA PRO A 22 8.96 -9.39 4.14
C PRO A 22 10.39 -8.89 3.97
N ALA A 23 10.68 -7.69 4.49
CA ALA A 23 12.01 -7.09 4.38
C ALA A 23 13.04 -7.71 5.34
N ALA A 24 12.58 -8.45 6.35
CA ALA A 24 13.42 -9.11 7.36
C ALA A 24 12.67 -10.30 8.01
N ASN A 25 13.15 -10.77 9.15
CA ASN A 25 12.60 -11.90 9.90
C ASN A 25 11.30 -11.53 10.65
N TYR A 26 10.26 -11.15 9.92
CA TYR A 26 8.90 -10.92 10.41
C TYR A 26 7.86 -11.38 9.38
N VAL A 27 6.61 -11.57 9.82
CA VAL A 27 5.51 -12.01 8.94
C VAL A 27 4.80 -10.82 8.28
N PRO A 28 4.26 -10.95 7.05
CA PRO A 28 3.60 -9.85 6.35
C PRO A 28 2.31 -9.39 7.04
N TYR A 29 1.66 -10.29 7.78
CA TYR A 29 0.52 -9.99 8.65
C TYR A 29 0.43 -11.02 9.78
N CYS A 30 -0.26 -10.68 10.85
CA CYS A 30 -0.69 -11.61 11.89
C CYS A 30 -2.16 -11.41 12.23
N ARG A 31 -2.80 -12.44 12.78
CA ARG A 31 -4.22 -12.41 13.16
C ARG A 31 -4.39 -12.83 14.61
N THR A 32 -5.20 -12.08 15.35
CA THR A 32 -5.66 -12.45 16.69
C THR A 32 -7.18 -12.30 16.78
N GLY A 33 -7.88 -13.41 16.98
CA GLY A 33 -9.34 -13.47 16.92
C GLY A 33 -9.90 -12.95 15.59
N ASN A 34 -10.59 -11.82 15.64
CA ASN A 34 -11.18 -11.13 14.49
C ASN A 34 -10.36 -9.91 14.01
N LEU A 35 -9.17 -9.66 14.57
CA LEU A 35 -8.29 -8.57 14.16
C LEU A 35 -7.16 -9.10 13.26
N LEU A 36 -6.99 -8.46 12.10
CA LEU A 36 -5.88 -8.69 11.17
C LEU A 36 -4.95 -7.48 11.21
N PHE A 37 -3.68 -7.71 11.56
CA PHE A 37 -2.65 -6.69 11.62
C PHE A 37 -1.67 -6.91 10.47
N THR A 38 -1.52 -5.91 9.61
CA THR A 38 -0.53 -5.93 8.53
C THR A 38 0.79 -5.32 9.01
N ALA A 39 1.90 -5.82 8.48
CA ALA A 39 3.18 -5.14 8.62
C ALA A 39 3.20 -3.87 7.76
N GLY A 40 4.16 -2.98 8.02
CA GLY A 40 4.31 -1.73 7.27
C GLY A 40 4.47 -1.97 5.76
N GLN A 41 3.65 -1.28 4.97
CA GLN A 41 3.68 -1.32 3.51
C GLN A 41 4.29 -0.04 2.95
N LEU A 42 5.28 -0.20 2.06
CA LEU A 42 5.97 0.89 1.39
C LEU A 42 5.20 1.33 0.12
N PRO A 43 5.47 2.54 -0.42
CA PRO A 43 4.86 3.01 -1.67
C PRO A 43 5.52 2.35 -2.88
N LEU A 44 5.39 1.03 -3.00
CA LEU A 44 5.91 0.25 -4.12
C LEU A 44 4.89 0.23 -5.27
N LYS A 45 5.38 0.42 -6.49
CA LYS A 45 4.66 0.17 -7.73
C LYS A 45 5.58 -0.58 -8.66
N GLU A 46 5.14 -1.74 -9.15
CA GLU A 46 5.96 -2.62 -10.02
C GLU A 46 7.34 -2.94 -9.39
N GLY A 47 7.35 -3.15 -8.06
CA GLY A 47 8.58 -3.44 -7.30
C GLY A 47 9.51 -2.24 -7.07
N LYS A 48 9.16 -1.04 -7.55
CA LYS A 48 9.97 0.18 -7.40
C LYS A 48 9.38 1.13 -6.37
N LEU A 49 10.24 1.66 -5.51
CA LEU A 49 9.87 2.68 -4.53
C LEU A 49 9.51 4.00 -5.24
N GLN A 50 8.27 4.46 -5.07
CA GLN A 50 7.76 5.63 -5.78
C GLN A 50 8.16 6.97 -5.15
N ALA A 51 8.46 6.98 -3.85
CA ALA A 51 8.89 8.18 -3.14
C ALA A 51 9.81 7.82 -1.97
N SER A 52 10.81 8.66 -1.72
CA SER A 52 11.74 8.54 -0.60
C SER A 52 12.19 9.92 -0.14
N GLY A 53 12.45 10.06 1.16
CA GLY A 53 12.86 11.33 1.78
C GLY A 53 11.80 11.92 2.71
N LEU A 54 12.06 13.12 3.23
CA LEU A 54 11.22 13.82 4.18
C LEU A 54 10.20 14.72 3.47
N LEU A 55 8.93 14.63 3.88
CA LEU A 55 7.86 15.51 3.39
C LEU A 55 8.15 16.97 3.77
N GLY A 56 7.99 17.89 2.81
CA GLY A 56 8.29 19.31 2.97
C GLY A 56 9.76 19.68 2.80
N ARG A 57 10.67 18.69 2.67
CA ARG A 57 12.08 18.91 2.32
C ARG A 57 12.45 18.26 1.00
N ASP A 58 12.19 16.96 0.88
CA ASP A 58 12.59 16.12 -0.26
C ASP A 58 11.38 15.81 -1.17
N VAL A 59 10.17 15.76 -0.61
CA VAL A 59 8.91 15.54 -1.36
C VAL A 59 7.84 16.56 -0.97
N ASP A 60 6.98 16.93 -1.91
CA ASP A 60 5.84 17.83 -1.66
C ASP A 60 4.57 17.05 -1.24
N THR A 61 3.52 17.79 -0.86
CA THR A 61 2.25 17.18 -0.40
C THR A 61 1.57 16.35 -1.49
N ALA A 62 1.65 16.76 -2.76
CA ALA A 62 1.06 16.02 -3.86
C ALA A 62 1.76 14.67 -4.06
N THR A 63 3.09 14.66 -4.08
CA THR A 63 3.92 13.45 -4.14
C THR A 63 3.70 12.56 -2.91
N GLY A 64 3.63 13.15 -1.71
CA GLY A 64 3.34 12.43 -0.48
C GLY A 64 1.97 11.75 -0.50
N LYS A 65 0.95 12.40 -1.07
CA LYS A 65 -0.39 11.83 -1.25
C LYS A 65 -0.39 10.64 -2.21
N GLU A 66 0.31 10.75 -3.34
CA GLU A 66 0.44 9.62 -4.28
C GLU A 66 1.23 8.46 -3.68
N ALA A 67 2.28 8.74 -2.90
CA ALA A 67 3.00 7.72 -2.14
C ALA A 67 2.06 7.01 -1.15
N ALA A 68 1.29 7.76 -0.36
CA ALA A 68 0.31 7.20 0.57
C ALA A 68 -0.75 6.34 -0.14
N LYS A 69 -1.19 6.74 -1.34
CA LYS A 69 -2.08 5.93 -2.19
C LYS A 69 -1.44 4.57 -2.51
N TYR A 70 -0.17 4.53 -2.92
CA TYR A 70 0.52 3.27 -3.18
C TYR A 70 0.70 2.43 -1.91
N CYS A 71 0.99 3.04 -0.75
CA CYS A 71 0.99 2.31 0.52
C CYS A 71 -0.37 1.66 0.80
N ALA A 72 -1.48 2.39 0.61
CA ALA A 72 -2.83 1.88 0.81
C ALA A 72 -3.17 0.73 -0.14
N ILE A 73 -2.77 0.84 -1.41
CA ILE A 73 -2.98 -0.23 -2.39
C ILE A 73 -2.20 -1.50 -1.99
N ASN A 74 -0.97 -1.36 -1.50
CA ASN A 74 -0.15 -2.50 -1.06
C ASN A 74 -0.65 -3.16 0.24
N ILE A 75 -1.59 -2.54 0.97
CA ILE A 75 -2.22 -3.13 2.17
C ILE A 75 -3.36 -4.09 1.78
N LEU A 76 -3.99 -3.89 0.60
CA LEU A 76 -5.15 -4.65 0.12
C LEU A 76 -4.74 -6.00 -0.48
#